data_AF-A0A1X7JVK9-F1
#
_entry.id   AF-A0A1X7JVK9-F1
#
_cell.length_a   1.000
_cell.length_b   1.000
_cell.length_c   1.000
_cell.angle_alpha   90.00
_cell.angle_beta   90.00
_cell.angle_gamma   90.00
#
_symmetry.space_group_name_H-M   'P 1'
#
loop_
_entity.id
_entity.type
_entity.pdbx_description
1 polymer ?
#
loop_
_entity_poly.entity_id
_entity_poly.type
_entity_poly.pdbx_seq_one_letter_code
_entity_poly.pdbx_strand_id
1 'polypeptide(L)'
;MDYIVDKDLEFLKNIDSKKLNYLGHILLYDRIGKNRSTAFDESFELLSLNENNRDIKNWQIFAREIQCFGGNSFVNTVRRNGVMYQEILDDVANKMELTESLKGKNAVEKETKIIEKLKKYVEKIIQVQEELSIEEFQYVLREYFDTSSAMERLLQEAAAEQKHWVYKIGNYIIDKFYPEFKLFNPNWSVIMQAIVEISLLRNSTQGLSIAILGASKAGKSTLLKYLKTGKFIQLDEGSMSLERETSFVSPILNMPINEGETVPGDKIYVDKQKALCQNKDLILFCFNPKEVLEVNEKKNDFLSRLGMLKDLNEAKKIVFIATHGDLYVEKQVRFDLYKMIHTAEMGDVSSKLNIDDFLCVNLKDEVSTKEMFDIIKEKLL
;
A
#
# COMPACT_ATOMS: atom_id res chain seq x y z
N MET A 1 24.66 21.31 -8.98
CA MET A 1 23.96 21.85 -7.78
C MET A 1 23.91 20.73 -6.74
N ASP A 2 23.96 21.07 -5.46
CA ASP A 2 24.17 20.09 -4.39
C ASP A 2 22.89 19.87 -3.58
N TYR A 3 22.78 18.69 -2.99
CA TYR A 3 21.69 18.28 -2.11
C TYR A 3 21.62 19.16 -0.84
N ILE A 4 20.42 19.60 -0.45
CA ILE A 4 20.18 20.24 0.84
C ILE A 4 19.90 19.14 1.87
N VAL A 5 20.64 19.11 2.97
CA VAL A 5 20.43 18.14 4.06
C VAL A 5 18.98 18.21 4.55
N ASP A 6 18.28 17.10 4.42
CA ASP A 6 16.85 16.97 4.64
C ASP A 6 16.57 15.65 5.35
N LYS A 7 16.23 15.77 6.64
CA LYS A 7 15.95 14.62 7.52
C LYS A 7 14.84 13.72 6.97
N ASP A 8 13.90 14.29 6.21
CA ASP A 8 12.77 13.55 5.67
C ASP A 8 13.18 12.75 4.43
N LEU A 9 14.30 13.06 3.76
CA LEU A 9 14.85 12.28 2.63
C LEU A 9 16.09 11.45 2.99
N GLU A 10 16.72 11.67 4.14
CA GLU A 10 17.94 10.96 4.55
C GLU A 10 17.77 9.43 4.62
N PHE A 11 16.57 8.91 4.85
CA PHE A 11 16.31 7.47 4.90
C PHE A 11 16.65 6.76 3.57
N LEU A 12 16.67 7.50 2.45
CA LEU A 12 17.06 6.99 1.13
C LEU A 12 18.48 6.41 1.12
N LYS A 13 19.36 6.83 2.04
CA LYS A 13 20.71 6.26 2.21
C LYS A 13 20.71 4.79 2.60
N ASN A 14 19.61 4.31 3.17
CA ASN A 14 19.42 2.93 3.63
C ASN A 14 18.63 2.06 2.63
N ILE A 15 18.26 2.62 1.46
CA ILE A 15 17.51 1.91 0.43
C ILE A 15 18.47 1.23 -0.54
N ASP A 16 18.22 -0.05 -0.85
CA ASP A 16 18.94 -0.75 -1.92
C ASP A 16 18.80 0.01 -3.24
N SER A 17 19.94 0.27 -3.91
CA SER A 17 20.02 0.85 -5.25
C SER A 17 18.98 0.32 -6.24
N LYS A 18 18.66 -0.99 -6.22
CA LYS A 18 17.65 -1.57 -7.12
C LYS A 18 16.25 -1.01 -6.88
N LYS A 19 15.89 -0.72 -5.62
CA LYS A 19 14.60 -0.10 -5.26
C LYS A 19 14.58 1.38 -5.64
N LEU A 20 15.73 2.07 -5.63
CA LEU A 20 15.83 3.47 -6.06
C LEU A 20 15.71 3.66 -7.58
N ASN A 21 15.84 2.60 -8.39
CA ASN A 21 15.73 2.72 -9.84
C ASN A 21 14.37 3.23 -10.31
N TYR A 22 13.28 2.85 -9.63
CA TYR A 22 11.94 3.33 -9.98
C TYR A 22 11.79 4.82 -9.70
N LEU A 23 12.25 5.28 -8.53
CA LEU A 23 12.33 6.69 -8.20
C LEU A 23 13.18 7.45 -9.22
N GLY A 24 14.33 6.89 -9.61
CA GLY A 24 15.16 7.44 -10.68
C GLY A 24 14.42 7.54 -12.01
N HIS A 25 13.68 6.51 -12.41
CA HIS A 25 12.90 6.53 -13.65
C HIS A 25 11.85 7.65 -13.66
N ILE A 26 11.10 7.80 -12.57
CA ILE A 26 10.08 8.85 -12.40
C ILE A 26 10.71 10.24 -12.60
N LEU A 27 11.85 10.46 -11.96
CA LEU A 27 12.53 11.76 -11.92
C LEU A 27 13.25 12.08 -13.24
N LEU A 28 13.74 11.08 -13.98
CA LEU A 28 14.68 11.32 -15.09
C LEU A 28 14.09 11.15 -16.48
N TYR A 29 13.05 10.34 -16.63
CA TYR A 29 12.47 10.05 -17.94
C TYR A 29 11.07 10.61 -18.06
N ASP A 30 10.73 11.07 -19.27
CA ASP A 30 9.38 11.46 -19.62
C ASP A 30 8.49 10.28 -20.00
N ARG A 31 7.23 10.59 -20.30
CA ARG A 31 6.19 9.59 -20.64
C ARG A 31 6.51 8.79 -21.90
N ILE A 32 7.50 9.22 -22.68
CA ILE A 32 7.95 8.61 -23.94
C ILE A 32 9.36 8.01 -23.77
N GLY A 33 9.90 8.00 -22.54
CA GLY A 33 11.24 7.50 -22.25
C GLY A 33 12.37 8.44 -22.66
N LYS A 34 12.07 9.71 -22.98
CA LYS A 34 13.08 10.71 -23.30
C LYS A 34 13.60 11.34 -22.00
N ASN A 35 14.92 11.54 -21.94
CA ASN A 35 15.57 12.14 -20.78
C ASN A 35 15.04 13.58 -20.55
N ARG A 36 14.57 13.87 -19.33
CA ARG A 36 14.04 15.17 -18.89
C ARG A 36 15.12 16.13 -18.39
N SER A 37 16.33 15.65 -18.14
CA SER A 37 17.39 16.41 -17.49
C SER A 37 18.71 16.31 -18.27
N THR A 38 19.11 17.43 -18.90
CA THR A 38 20.42 17.56 -19.57
C THR A 38 21.60 17.60 -18.59
N ALA A 39 21.34 17.75 -17.29
CA ALA A 39 22.37 17.77 -16.25
C ALA A 39 22.76 16.37 -15.73
N PHE A 40 22.21 15.31 -16.33
CA PHE A 40 22.17 13.97 -15.75
C PHE A 40 22.79 12.86 -16.62
N ASP A 41 23.13 13.14 -17.88
CA ASP A 41 23.58 12.12 -18.85
C ASP A 41 24.85 11.37 -18.40
N GLU A 42 25.93 12.04 -17.99
CA GLU A 42 27.18 11.35 -17.68
C GLU A 42 27.13 10.56 -16.36
N SER A 43 26.41 11.06 -15.35
CA SER A 43 26.35 10.42 -14.03
C SER A 43 25.40 9.22 -13.97
N PHE A 44 24.35 9.17 -14.79
CA PHE A 44 23.36 8.08 -14.74
C PHE A 44 23.64 6.94 -15.72
N GLU A 45 24.27 7.19 -16.87
CA GLU A 45 24.87 6.11 -17.67
C GLU A 45 25.91 5.34 -16.84
N LEU A 46 26.70 6.02 -16.02
CA LEU A 46 27.66 5.37 -15.11
C LEU A 46 26.98 4.57 -13.97
N LEU A 47 25.72 4.89 -13.62
CA LEU A 47 24.94 4.23 -12.57
C LEU A 47 24.24 2.95 -13.05
N SER A 48 23.75 2.94 -14.30
CA SER A 48 23.09 1.78 -14.90
C SER A 48 24.07 0.73 -15.41
N LEU A 49 25.33 1.11 -15.70
CA LEU A 49 26.34 0.24 -16.31
C LEU A 49 27.31 -0.44 -15.33
N ASN A 50 27.37 -0.02 -14.06
CA ASN A 50 28.31 -0.58 -13.08
C ASN A 50 27.60 -1.33 -11.96
N GLU A 51 27.34 -2.62 -12.16
CA GLU A 51 26.81 -3.54 -11.13
C GLU A 51 27.70 -3.64 -9.86
N ASN A 52 28.94 -3.14 -9.94
CA ASN A 52 30.00 -3.30 -8.95
C ASN A 52 30.29 -2.07 -8.06
N ASN A 53 29.65 -0.91 -8.27
CA ASN A 53 29.83 0.29 -7.42
C ASN A 53 28.54 0.65 -6.66
N ARG A 54 28.04 -0.35 -5.93
CA ARG A 54 27.10 -0.12 -4.83
C ARG A 54 27.85 0.62 -3.72
N ASP A 55 27.17 1.54 -3.06
CA ASP A 55 27.63 2.28 -1.87
C ASP A 55 28.35 3.62 -2.16
N ILE A 56 27.58 4.72 -2.07
CA ILE A 56 27.79 5.86 -1.12
C ILE A 56 27.33 7.24 -1.63
N LYS A 57 27.00 7.50 -2.91
CA LYS A 57 26.61 8.88 -3.34
C LYS A 57 25.32 9.04 -4.16
N ASN A 58 24.60 7.95 -4.47
CA ASN A 58 23.54 8.00 -5.48
C ASN A 58 22.20 8.54 -4.93
N TRP A 59 21.90 8.27 -3.66
CA TRP A 59 20.65 8.72 -3.04
C TRP A 59 20.55 10.24 -2.93
N GLN A 60 21.67 10.93 -2.72
CA GLN A 60 21.72 12.40 -2.67
C GLN A 60 21.37 13.03 -4.02
N ILE A 61 21.66 12.33 -5.12
CA ILE A 61 21.32 12.79 -6.46
C ILE A 61 19.80 12.73 -6.64
N PHE A 62 19.14 11.64 -6.24
CA PHE A 62 17.68 11.54 -6.26
C PHE A 62 17.02 12.56 -5.32
N ALA A 63 17.55 12.69 -4.10
CA ALA A 63 17.05 13.66 -3.13
C ALA A 63 17.17 15.10 -3.66
N ARG A 64 18.33 15.47 -4.23
CA ARG A 64 18.52 16.75 -4.90
C ARG A 64 17.49 16.94 -6.02
N GLU A 65 17.30 15.94 -6.87
CA GLU A 65 16.38 16.05 -7.99
C GLU A 65 14.94 16.31 -7.50
N ILE A 66 14.48 15.59 -6.48
CA ILE A 66 13.20 15.86 -5.80
C ILE A 66 13.13 17.32 -5.30
N GLN A 67 14.17 17.79 -4.62
CA GLN A 67 14.27 19.17 -4.11
C GLN A 67 14.29 20.22 -5.23
N CYS A 68 14.71 19.84 -6.43
CA CYS A 68 14.72 20.68 -7.64
C CYS A 68 13.40 20.60 -8.44
N PHE A 69 12.61 19.53 -8.31
CA PHE A 69 11.33 19.38 -9.02
C PHE A 69 10.29 20.44 -8.62
N GLY A 70 10.44 21.07 -7.45
CA GLY A 70 9.71 22.30 -7.10
C GLY A 70 10.04 23.53 -7.96
N GLY A 71 10.92 23.40 -8.96
CA GLY A 71 11.47 24.51 -9.75
C GLY A 71 11.07 24.59 -11.22
N ASN A 72 10.50 23.55 -11.83
CA ASN A 72 10.08 23.61 -13.23
C ASN A 72 8.56 23.78 -13.34
N SER A 73 8.16 24.97 -13.79
CA SER A 73 6.81 25.45 -14.11
C SER A 73 5.97 26.05 -12.97
N PHE A 74 6.02 27.38 -12.96
CA PHE A 74 4.86 28.27 -12.81
C PHE A 74 4.46 28.83 -11.43
N VAL A 75 5.33 28.79 -10.42
CA VAL A 75 5.29 29.79 -9.34
C VAL A 75 6.68 30.42 -9.16
N ASN A 76 6.96 31.41 -10.03
CA ASN A 76 7.95 32.47 -9.89
C ASN A 76 9.34 32.13 -9.35
N THR A 77 10.36 32.14 -10.23
CA THR A 77 11.68 32.84 -10.13
C THR A 77 12.52 32.75 -8.82
N VAL A 78 12.06 32.02 -7.81
CA VAL A 78 12.66 31.74 -6.51
C VAL A 78 12.27 30.28 -6.27
N ARG A 79 13.05 29.31 -6.75
CA ARG A 79 14.01 28.60 -5.88
C ARG A 79 15.04 27.88 -6.76
N ARG A 80 15.93 28.65 -7.40
CA ARG A 80 17.17 28.11 -8.00
C ARG A 80 18.05 27.33 -6.99
N ASN A 81 17.68 27.34 -5.70
CA ASN A 81 18.41 26.76 -4.58
C ASN A 81 17.80 25.45 -4.03
N GLY A 82 16.71 24.91 -4.62
CA GLY A 82 16.01 23.73 -4.09
C GLY A 82 15.25 24.03 -2.79
N VAL A 83 14.39 23.11 -2.35
CA VAL A 83 13.58 23.27 -1.12
C VAL A 83 13.54 22.00 -0.30
N MET A 84 13.19 22.12 0.98
CA MET A 84 12.94 20.95 1.83
C MET A 84 11.73 20.15 1.32
N TYR A 85 11.77 18.84 1.48
CA TYR A 85 10.70 17.94 1.07
C TYR A 85 9.38 18.26 1.76
N GLN A 86 9.39 18.75 3.01
CA GLN A 86 8.16 19.23 3.65
C GLN A 86 7.50 20.40 2.92
N GLU A 87 8.28 21.31 2.34
CA GLU A 87 7.72 22.42 1.56
C GLU A 87 7.05 21.90 0.30
N ILE A 88 7.64 20.89 -0.35
CA ILE A 88 7.03 20.22 -1.51
C ILE A 88 5.69 19.57 -1.11
N LEU A 89 5.66 18.88 0.04
CA LEU A 89 4.44 18.28 0.56
C LEU A 89 3.39 19.32 0.93
N ASP A 90 3.79 20.48 1.48
CA ASP A 90 2.88 21.60 1.78
C ASP A 90 2.31 22.23 0.50
N ASP A 91 3.15 22.41 -0.52
CA ASP A 91 2.75 22.93 -1.82
C ASP A 91 1.73 21.98 -2.49
N VAL A 92 1.98 20.67 -2.45
CA VAL A 92 1.05 19.63 -2.92
C VAL A 92 -0.23 19.61 -2.09
N ALA A 93 -0.12 19.63 -0.76
CA ALA A 93 -1.27 19.63 0.14
C ALA A 93 -2.18 20.84 -0.10
N ASN A 94 -1.60 22.03 -0.25
CA ASN A 94 -2.32 23.25 -0.57
C ASN A 94 -3.07 23.11 -1.89
N LYS A 95 -2.39 22.54 -2.88
CA LYS A 95 -2.98 22.30 -4.19
C LYS A 95 -4.12 21.27 -4.17
N MET A 96 -4.04 20.27 -3.29
CA MET A 96 -5.08 19.27 -3.05
C MET A 96 -6.16 19.70 -2.03
N GLU A 97 -6.12 20.98 -1.59
CA GLU A 97 -7.04 21.55 -0.61
C GLU A 97 -7.01 20.80 0.74
N LEU A 98 -5.82 20.35 1.15
CA LEU A 98 -5.57 19.61 2.39
C LEU A 98 -4.90 20.45 3.49
N THR A 99 -4.59 21.73 3.25
CA THR A 99 -3.75 22.58 4.12
C THR A 99 -4.15 22.55 5.60
N GLU A 100 -5.43 22.76 5.91
CA GLU A 100 -5.92 22.78 7.29
C GLU A 100 -5.75 21.42 7.99
N SER A 101 -5.98 20.32 7.27
CA SER A 101 -5.83 18.96 7.81
C SER A 101 -4.37 18.55 8.03
N LEU A 102 -3.44 19.26 7.39
CA LEU A 102 -2.01 18.93 7.36
C LEU A 102 -1.10 19.93 8.08
N LYS A 103 -1.69 20.97 8.68
CA LYS A 103 -0.94 21.97 9.44
C LYS A 103 -0.23 21.34 10.64
N GLY A 104 1.09 21.56 10.73
CA GLY A 104 1.93 21.03 11.83
C GLY A 104 2.20 19.53 11.76
N LYS A 105 1.74 18.85 10.70
CA LYS A 105 1.98 17.42 10.48
C LYS A 105 3.38 17.17 9.94
N ASN A 106 3.97 16.03 10.30
CA ASN A 106 5.27 15.62 9.78
C ASN A 106 5.17 15.12 8.33
N ALA A 107 6.31 14.87 7.67
CA ALA A 107 6.34 14.43 6.27
C ALA A 107 5.56 13.13 6.04
N VAL A 108 5.64 12.15 6.95
CA VAL A 108 4.94 10.86 6.83
C VAL A 108 3.43 11.03 6.91
N GLU A 109 2.95 11.84 7.86
CA GLU A 109 1.53 12.16 8.01
C GLU A 109 0.99 12.90 6.78
N LYS A 110 1.78 13.82 6.21
CA LYS A 110 1.47 14.54 4.97
C LYS A 110 1.41 13.61 3.75
N GLU A 111 2.44 12.77 3.55
CA GLU A 111 2.49 11.73 2.52
C GLU A 111 1.21 10.86 2.57
N THR A 112 0.89 10.35 3.77
CA THR A 112 -0.27 9.47 3.99
C THR A 112 -1.58 10.14 3.56
N LYS A 113 -1.83 11.38 4.00
CA LYS A 113 -3.07 12.09 3.63
C LYS A 113 -3.15 12.44 2.15
N ILE A 114 -2.02 12.79 1.53
CA ILE A 114 -1.92 13.02 0.10
C ILE A 114 -2.28 11.73 -0.66
N ILE A 115 -1.72 10.58 -0.26
CA ILE A 115 -2.01 9.27 -0.86
C ILE A 115 -3.47 8.87 -0.65
N GLU A 116 -4.03 9.04 0.55
CA GLU A 116 -5.45 8.78 0.81
C GLU A 116 -6.36 9.59 -0.12
N LYS A 117 -6.03 10.88 -0.32
CA LYS A 117 -6.79 11.75 -1.22
C LYS A 117 -6.65 11.31 -2.68
N LEU A 118 -5.45 10.87 -3.10
CA LEU A 118 -5.22 10.31 -4.43
C LEU A 118 -6.02 9.02 -4.66
N LYS A 119 -6.03 8.10 -3.69
CA LYS A 119 -6.82 6.86 -3.76
C LYS A 119 -8.30 7.16 -4.01
N LYS A 120 -8.86 8.12 -3.29
CA LYS A 120 -10.26 8.56 -3.50
C LYS A 120 -10.52 9.10 -4.91
N TYR A 121 -9.55 9.75 -5.54
CA TYR A 121 -9.70 10.20 -6.93
C TYR A 121 -9.66 9.04 -7.91
N VAL A 122 -8.75 8.09 -7.70
CA VAL A 122 -8.65 6.86 -8.48
C VAL A 122 -9.93 6.03 -8.39
N GLU A 123 -10.46 5.81 -7.19
CA GLU A 123 -11.72 5.08 -6.95
C GLU A 123 -12.89 5.69 -7.71
N LYS A 124 -13.05 7.02 -7.66
CA LYS A 124 -14.09 7.73 -8.42
C LYS A 124 -13.98 7.50 -9.92
N ILE A 125 -12.76 7.37 -10.44
CA ILE A 125 -12.53 7.17 -11.88
C ILE A 125 -12.84 5.75 -12.30
N ILE A 126 -12.48 4.77 -11.47
CA ILE A 126 -12.85 3.38 -11.69
C ILE A 126 -14.37 3.26 -11.73
N GLN A 127 -15.07 3.90 -10.79
CA GLN A 127 -16.55 3.92 -10.77
C GLN A 127 -17.13 4.51 -12.07
N VAL A 128 -16.63 5.65 -12.54
CA VAL A 128 -17.08 6.26 -13.81
C VAL A 128 -16.75 5.36 -15.02
N GLN A 129 -15.64 4.62 -14.98
CA GLN A 129 -15.30 3.66 -16.03
C GLN A 129 -16.25 2.46 -16.04
N GLU A 130 -16.71 1.99 -14.89
CA GLU A 130 -17.68 0.89 -14.78
C GLU A 130 -19.08 1.29 -15.27
N GLU A 131 -19.43 2.58 -15.18
CA GLU A 131 -20.71 3.13 -15.66
C GLU A 131 -20.76 3.37 -17.18
N LEU A 132 -19.62 3.41 -17.86
CA LEU A 132 -19.52 3.65 -19.30
C LEU A 132 -19.08 2.37 -20.03
N SER A 133 -19.59 2.14 -21.23
CA SER A 133 -18.95 1.14 -22.11
C SER A 133 -17.53 1.56 -22.42
N ILE A 134 -16.65 0.59 -22.71
CA ILE A 134 -15.26 0.86 -23.11
C ILE A 134 -15.23 1.80 -24.31
N GLU A 135 -16.16 1.64 -25.26
CA GLU A 135 -16.28 2.48 -26.45
C GLU A 135 -16.70 3.91 -26.14
N GLU A 136 -17.66 4.13 -25.24
CA GLU A 136 -18.07 5.46 -24.77
C GLU A 136 -16.95 6.14 -23.99
N PHE A 137 -16.30 5.38 -23.11
CA PHE A 137 -15.15 5.83 -22.36
C PHE A 137 -14.02 6.26 -23.30
N GLN A 138 -13.73 5.46 -24.33
CA GLN A 138 -12.76 5.76 -25.39
C GLN A 138 -13.18 6.89 -26.33
N TYR A 139 -14.48 7.07 -26.60
CA TYR A 139 -15.00 8.15 -27.42
C TYR A 139 -14.85 9.49 -26.71
N VAL A 140 -15.22 9.57 -25.43
CA VAL A 140 -15.00 10.77 -24.60
C VAL A 140 -13.49 11.07 -24.49
N LEU A 141 -12.62 10.05 -24.48
CA LEU A 141 -11.18 10.29 -24.55
C LEU A 141 -10.74 10.85 -25.91
N ARG A 142 -11.24 10.30 -27.01
CA ARG A 142 -10.86 10.74 -28.36
C ARG A 142 -11.35 12.15 -28.72
N GLU A 143 -12.55 12.53 -28.31
CA GLU A 143 -13.10 13.88 -28.54
C GLU A 143 -12.34 14.98 -27.77
N TYR A 144 -11.77 14.64 -26.61
CA TYR A 144 -11.05 15.60 -25.77
C TYR A 144 -9.52 15.62 -26.02
N PHE A 145 -8.96 14.59 -26.67
CA PHE A 145 -7.51 14.42 -26.89
C PHE A 145 -7.18 14.18 -28.36
N ASP A 146 -6.81 15.25 -29.06
CA ASP A 146 -6.29 15.14 -30.41
C ASP A 146 -4.79 14.76 -30.38
N THR A 147 -4.50 13.46 -30.52
CA THR A 147 -3.37 12.88 -31.30
C THR A 147 -3.34 11.34 -31.19
N SER A 148 -3.60 10.66 -32.31
CA SER A 148 -4.02 9.25 -32.39
C SER A 148 -2.90 8.18 -32.36
N SER A 149 -1.78 8.38 -31.66
CA SER A 149 -0.71 7.36 -31.61
C SER A 149 -0.25 6.98 -30.20
N ALA A 150 -0.34 7.91 -29.25
CA ALA A 150 -0.05 7.63 -27.83
C ALA A 150 -1.17 6.82 -27.18
N MET A 151 -2.43 7.08 -27.56
CA MET A 151 -3.60 6.46 -26.95
C MET A 151 -3.75 4.97 -27.29
N GLU A 152 -3.51 4.58 -28.54
CA GLU A 152 -3.54 3.17 -28.95
C GLU A 152 -2.46 2.35 -28.24
N ARG A 153 -1.27 2.94 -28.06
CA ARG A 153 -0.14 2.28 -27.39
C ARG A 153 -0.43 2.05 -25.90
N LEU A 154 -1.03 3.04 -25.23
CA LEU A 154 -1.44 2.95 -23.82
C LEU A 154 -2.50 1.88 -23.58
N LEU A 155 -3.49 1.76 -24.48
CA LEU A 155 -4.55 0.75 -24.40
C LEU A 155 -4.00 -0.67 -24.62
N GLN A 156 -3.12 -0.88 -25.61
CA GLN A 156 -2.51 -2.18 -25.88
C GLN A 156 -1.65 -2.68 -24.71
N GLU A 157 -0.82 -1.81 -24.14
CA GLU A 157 0.00 -2.17 -23.00
C GLU A 157 -0.84 -2.38 -21.72
N ALA A 158 -2.08 -1.86 -21.62
CA ALA A 158 -2.90 -1.92 -20.40
C ALA A 158 -3.55 -3.30 -20.26
N ALA A 159 -3.89 -3.87 -21.41
CA ALA A 159 -4.39 -5.23 -21.53
C ALA A 159 -3.28 -6.28 -21.27
N ALA A 160 -1.99 -5.91 -21.34
CA ALA A 160 -0.87 -6.85 -21.34
C ALA A 160 -0.29 -7.17 -19.95
N GLU A 161 -0.27 -6.23 -18.99
CA GLU A 161 0.45 -6.45 -17.72
C GLU A 161 -0.31 -5.87 -16.51
N GLN A 162 -0.90 -6.77 -15.70
CA GLN A 162 -1.75 -6.51 -14.52
C GLN A 162 -1.12 -5.72 -13.35
N LYS A 163 -0.01 -5.00 -13.52
CA LYS A 163 0.59 -4.13 -12.48
C LYS A 163 0.91 -2.70 -12.95
N HIS A 164 0.50 -2.32 -14.17
CA HIS A 164 0.76 -1.00 -14.77
C HIS A 164 -0.38 0.04 -14.59
N TRP A 165 -1.45 -0.32 -13.87
CA TRP A 165 -2.69 0.45 -13.82
C TRP A 165 -2.55 1.81 -13.11
N VAL A 166 -1.64 1.94 -12.13
CA VAL A 166 -1.36 3.20 -11.43
C VAL A 166 -0.78 4.26 -12.37
N TYR A 167 0.11 3.88 -13.29
CA TYR A 167 0.70 4.78 -14.28
C TYR A 167 -0.29 5.18 -15.38
N LYS A 168 -1.21 4.27 -15.74
CA LYS A 168 -2.19 4.49 -16.81
C LYS A 168 -3.42 5.27 -16.37
N ILE A 169 -3.93 4.95 -15.18
CA ILE A 169 -4.94 5.78 -14.51
C ILE A 169 -4.34 7.14 -14.17
N GLY A 170 -3.07 7.21 -13.75
CA GLY A 170 -2.34 8.47 -13.58
C GLY A 170 -2.37 9.34 -14.84
N ASN A 171 -2.10 8.79 -16.02
CA ASN A 171 -2.17 9.54 -17.29
C ASN A 171 -3.60 9.87 -17.73
N TYR A 172 -4.57 8.99 -17.46
CA TYR A 172 -5.99 9.21 -17.74
C TYR A 172 -6.60 10.34 -16.89
N ILE A 173 -6.23 10.38 -15.60
CA ILE A 173 -6.62 11.42 -14.62
C ILE A 173 -6.15 12.80 -15.07
N ILE A 174 -4.90 12.89 -15.51
CA ILE A 174 -4.18 14.13 -15.85
C ILE A 174 -4.93 14.94 -16.91
N ASP A 175 -5.56 14.22 -17.81
CA ASP A 175 -6.07 14.71 -19.07
C ASP A 175 -7.56 15.08 -18.93
N LYS A 176 -8.40 14.23 -18.33
CA LYS A 176 -9.86 14.45 -18.31
C LYS A 176 -10.40 15.45 -17.29
N PHE A 177 -9.68 15.76 -16.22
CA PHE A 177 -10.19 16.57 -15.10
C PHE A 177 -9.54 17.96 -14.98
N TYR A 178 -8.97 18.46 -16.09
CA TYR A 178 -8.22 19.72 -16.20
C TYR A 178 -8.93 20.98 -15.60
N PRO A 179 -10.27 21.11 -15.58
CA PRO A 179 -10.92 22.27 -14.94
C PRO A 179 -10.98 22.18 -13.40
N GLU A 180 -11.06 20.98 -12.83
CA GLU A 180 -11.16 20.75 -11.37
C GLU A 180 -9.79 20.48 -10.73
N PHE A 181 -8.78 20.09 -11.52
CA PHE A 181 -7.43 19.80 -11.06
C PHE A 181 -6.37 20.62 -11.78
N LYS A 182 -6.04 21.78 -11.22
CA LYS A 182 -4.78 22.50 -11.53
C LYS A 182 -3.51 21.72 -11.08
N LEU A 183 -3.66 20.49 -10.59
CA LEU A 183 -2.66 19.54 -10.05
C LEU A 183 -1.96 18.69 -11.11
N PHE A 184 -2.37 18.75 -12.37
CA PHE A 184 -1.88 17.82 -13.40
C PHE A 184 -1.19 18.53 -14.57
N ASN A 185 -0.52 19.66 -14.29
CA ASN A 185 0.62 20.07 -15.12
C ASN A 185 1.59 18.87 -15.23
N PRO A 186 2.20 18.59 -16.40
CA PRO A 186 3.18 17.51 -16.55
C PRO A 186 4.22 17.44 -15.44
N ASN A 187 4.59 18.58 -14.85
CA ASN A 187 5.57 18.66 -13.77
C ASN A 187 5.00 18.26 -12.39
N TRP A 188 3.72 18.51 -12.11
CA TRP A 188 3.07 18.03 -10.89
C TRP A 188 2.88 16.50 -10.92
N SER A 189 2.63 15.92 -12.09
CA SER A 189 2.52 14.46 -12.24
C SER A 189 3.79 13.74 -11.77
N VAL A 190 4.97 14.31 -12.04
CA VAL A 190 6.25 13.75 -11.60
C VAL A 190 6.40 13.84 -10.09
N ILE A 191 6.10 15.00 -9.50
CA ILE A 191 6.16 15.22 -8.04
C ILE A 191 5.21 14.27 -7.32
N MET A 192 3.99 14.09 -7.83
CA MET A 192 3.01 13.19 -7.23
C MET A 192 3.47 11.73 -7.28
N GLN A 193 4.01 11.28 -8.41
CA GLN A 193 4.60 9.94 -8.53
C GLN A 193 5.79 9.77 -7.60
N ALA A 194 6.66 10.78 -7.50
CA ALA A 194 7.81 10.76 -6.60
C ALA A 194 7.37 10.72 -5.13
N ILE A 195 6.33 11.45 -4.72
CA ILE A 195 5.79 11.39 -3.35
C ILE A 195 5.26 9.99 -3.03
N VAL A 196 4.50 9.38 -3.94
CA VAL A 196 4.02 8.00 -3.78
C VAL A 196 5.20 7.05 -3.62
N GLU A 197 6.19 7.13 -4.51
CA GLU A 197 7.38 6.27 -4.47
C GLU A 197 8.22 6.49 -3.21
N ILE A 198 8.43 7.73 -2.78
CA ILE A 198 9.13 8.05 -1.53
C ILE A 198 8.39 7.44 -0.34
N SER A 199 7.06 7.54 -0.30
CA SER A 199 6.27 6.95 0.77
C SER A 199 6.34 5.41 0.76
N LEU A 200 6.32 4.80 -0.43
CA LEU A 200 6.52 3.36 -0.63
C LEU A 200 7.89 2.92 -0.09
N LEU A 201 8.95 3.62 -0.48
CA LEU A 201 10.31 3.35 -0.04
C LEU A 201 10.44 3.53 1.47
N ARG A 202 9.83 4.59 2.03
CA ARG A 202 9.86 4.87 3.47
C ARG A 202 9.16 3.77 4.26
N ASN A 203 7.96 3.37 3.84
CA ASN A 203 7.24 2.26 4.45
C ASN A 203 8.02 0.94 4.32
N SER A 204 8.79 0.75 3.26
CA SER A 204 9.66 -0.42 3.12
C SER A 204 10.87 -0.44 4.07
N THR A 205 11.13 0.65 4.80
CA THR A 205 12.19 0.76 5.82
C THR A 205 11.68 0.87 7.24
N GLN A 206 10.44 1.35 7.44
CA GLN A 206 9.80 1.34 8.73
C GLN A 206 9.34 -0.07 9.04
N GLY A 207 10.01 -0.74 9.98
CA GLY A 207 9.64 -2.09 10.33
C GLY A 207 8.24 -2.15 10.95
N LEU A 208 7.44 -3.09 10.45
CA LEU A 208 6.06 -3.26 10.88
C LEU A 208 6.00 -4.13 12.14
N SER A 209 5.21 -3.74 13.13
CA SER A 209 4.84 -4.64 14.22
C SER A 209 3.51 -5.34 13.88
N ILE A 210 3.53 -6.68 13.87
CA ILE A 210 2.39 -7.52 13.48
C ILE A 210 1.92 -8.34 14.68
N ALA A 211 0.60 -8.39 14.88
CA ALA A 211 -0.03 -9.44 15.69
C ALA A 211 -0.87 -10.37 14.81
N ILE A 212 -0.74 -11.68 15.03
CA ILE A 212 -1.53 -12.72 14.37
C ILE A 212 -2.42 -13.39 15.41
N LEU A 213 -3.72 -13.20 15.25
CA LEU A 213 -4.75 -13.52 16.23
C LEU A 213 -5.74 -14.55 15.69
N GLY A 214 -6.58 -15.08 16.59
CA GLY A 214 -7.60 -16.06 16.22
C GLY A 214 -7.63 -17.31 17.09
N ALA A 215 -8.62 -18.16 16.82
CA ALA A 215 -8.86 -19.40 17.56
C ALA A 215 -7.76 -20.45 17.35
N SER A 216 -7.72 -21.45 18.22
CA SER A 216 -6.79 -22.58 18.09
C SER A 216 -7.00 -23.29 16.75
N LYS A 217 -5.91 -23.68 16.08
CA LYS A 217 -5.90 -24.30 14.73
C LYS A 217 -6.41 -23.41 13.57
N ALA A 218 -6.60 -22.11 13.78
CA ALA A 218 -6.99 -21.17 12.72
C ALA A 218 -5.88 -20.82 11.70
N GLY A 219 -4.71 -21.49 11.70
CA GLY A 219 -3.62 -21.21 10.76
C GLY A 219 -2.65 -20.08 11.15
N LYS A 220 -2.71 -19.55 12.37
CA LYS A 220 -1.88 -18.43 12.84
C LYS A 220 -0.37 -18.67 12.69
N SER A 221 0.13 -19.79 13.19
CA SER A 221 1.56 -20.11 13.20
C SER A 221 2.08 -20.37 11.78
N THR A 222 1.25 -20.99 10.93
CA THR A 222 1.53 -21.14 9.50
C THR A 222 1.66 -19.78 8.83
N LEU A 223 0.79 -18.82 9.14
CA LEU A 223 0.87 -17.47 8.60
C LEU A 223 2.13 -16.72 9.07
N LEU A 224 2.52 -16.87 10.35
CA LEU A 224 3.78 -16.31 10.86
C LEU A 224 5.00 -16.87 10.12
N LYS A 225 5.00 -18.18 9.85
CA LYS A 225 6.06 -18.82 9.06
C LYS A 225 6.08 -18.30 7.63
N TYR A 226 4.93 -18.16 6.97
CA TYR A 226 4.85 -17.54 5.66
C TYR A 226 5.43 -16.13 5.62
N LEU A 227 5.10 -15.31 6.62
CA LEU A 227 5.68 -13.97 6.72
C LEU A 227 7.21 -14.01 6.80
N LYS A 228 7.78 -15.02 7.46
CA LYS A 228 9.23 -15.15 7.65
C LYS A 228 9.95 -15.78 6.45
N THR A 229 9.37 -16.80 5.83
CA THR A 229 10.04 -17.64 4.83
C THR A 229 9.53 -17.42 3.41
N GLY A 230 8.34 -16.85 3.26
CA GLY A 230 7.65 -16.67 1.99
C GLY A 230 7.09 -17.97 1.41
N LYS A 231 7.08 -19.08 2.16
CA LYS A 231 6.68 -20.41 1.69
C LYS A 231 5.82 -21.15 2.70
N PHE A 232 5.01 -22.08 2.20
CA PHE A 232 4.27 -22.98 3.07
C PHE A 232 5.22 -23.88 3.86
N ILE A 233 4.98 -24.00 5.16
CA ILE A 233 5.65 -24.98 6.01
C ILE A 233 4.57 -25.70 6.80
N GLN A 234 4.49 -27.02 6.62
CA GLN A 234 3.63 -27.87 7.44
C GLN A 234 4.19 -27.92 8.86
N LEU A 235 3.32 -27.67 9.84
CA LEU A 235 3.65 -27.69 11.26
C LEU A 235 2.91 -28.87 11.89
N ASP A 236 3.62 -29.69 12.66
CA ASP A 236 3.08 -30.95 13.16
C ASP A 236 2.24 -30.81 14.44
N GLU A 237 2.21 -29.65 15.10
CA GLU A 237 1.44 -29.44 16.33
C GLU A 237 0.86 -28.02 16.48
N GLY A 238 -0.21 -27.90 17.27
CA GLY A 238 -0.78 -26.61 17.63
C GLY A 238 0.10 -25.88 18.65
N SER A 239 0.29 -24.57 18.46
CA SER A 239 1.15 -23.77 19.35
C SER A 239 0.63 -23.74 20.80
N MET A 240 1.35 -24.44 21.67
CA MET A 240 1.09 -24.48 23.13
C MET A 240 1.73 -23.29 23.88
N SER A 241 2.53 -22.46 23.19
CA SER A 241 3.26 -21.34 23.77
C SER A 241 3.16 -20.08 22.92
N LEU A 242 3.50 -18.94 23.51
CA LEU A 242 3.63 -17.65 22.83
C LEU A 242 4.77 -17.76 21.80
N GLU A 243 4.49 -17.50 20.53
CA GLU A 243 5.53 -17.39 19.51
C GLU A 243 5.77 -15.90 19.24
N ARG A 244 7.00 -15.46 19.53
CA ARG A 244 7.45 -14.11 19.29
C ARG A 244 8.71 -14.16 18.45
N GLU A 245 8.65 -13.53 17.28
CA GLU A 245 9.77 -13.39 16.36
C GLU A 245 10.19 -11.91 16.40
N THR A 246 11.41 -11.67 16.87
CA THR A 246 11.99 -10.33 16.90
C THR A 246 12.75 -10.09 15.61
N SER A 247 12.37 -9.04 14.87
CA SER A 247 13.06 -8.50 13.71
C SER A 247 13.41 -9.52 12.60
N PHE A 248 12.60 -9.54 11.53
CA PHE A 248 12.92 -10.27 10.30
C PHE A 248 12.46 -9.50 9.07
N VAL A 249 13.08 -9.72 7.91
CA VAL A 249 12.58 -9.17 6.64
C VAL A 249 11.57 -10.15 6.06
N SER A 250 10.34 -9.72 5.87
CA SER A 250 9.33 -10.56 5.25
C SER A 250 9.55 -10.60 3.73
N PRO A 251 9.89 -11.76 3.13
CA PRO A 251 10.06 -11.84 1.68
C PRO A 251 8.73 -11.64 0.93
N ILE A 252 7.60 -12.02 1.55
CA ILE A 252 6.28 -11.92 0.92
C ILE A 252 5.71 -10.50 0.99
N LEU A 253 5.97 -9.76 2.07
CA LEU A 253 5.60 -8.34 2.18
C LEU A 253 6.70 -7.38 1.65
N ASN A 254 7.91 -7.87 1.40
CA ASN A 254 9.09 -7.08 1.01
C ASN A 254 9.39 -5.90 1.95
N MET A 255 9.16 -6.09 3.25
CA MET A 255 9.38 -5.08 4.29
C MET A 255 9.91 -5.71 5.58
N PRO A 256 10.66 -4.94 6.39
CA PRO A 256 11.06 -5.36 7.73
C PRO A 256 9.83 -5.53 8.62
N ILE A 257 9.83 -6.59 9.41
CA ILE A 257 8.89 -6.85 10.51
C ILE A 257 9.71 -6.70 11.78
N ASN A 258 9.53 -5.59 12.49
CA ASN A 258 10.24 -5.32 13.74
C ASN A 258 9.87 -6.36 14.80
N GLU A 259 8.61 -6.78 14.78
CA GLU A 259 8.09 -7.73 15.74
C GLU A 259 6.88 -8.47 15.17
N GLY A 260 6.95 -9.80 15.09
CA GLY A 260 5.81 -10.65 14.75
C GLY A 260 5.43 -11.47 15.97
N GLU A 261 4.20 -11.33 16.44
CA GLU A 261 3.74 -12.01 17.65
C GLU A 261 2.43 -12.78 17.43
N THR A 262 2.38 -14.01 17.92
CA THR A 262 1.15 -14.79 18.00
C THR A 262 1.00 -15.43 19.36
N VAL A 263 -0.24 -15.45 19.84
CA VAL A 263 -0.64 -16.00 21.13
C VAL A 263 -1.48 -17.26 20.88
N PRO A 264 -1.40 -18.29 21.74
CA PRO A 264 -2.30 -19.43 21.62
C PRO A 264 -3.77 -19.01 21.54
N GLY A 265 -4.55 -19.83 20.83
CA GLY A 265 -5.91 -19.50 20.45
C GLY A 265 -6.97 -19.81 21.50
N ASP A 266 -6.59 -20.40 22.64
CA ASP A 266 -7.55 -20.81 23.66
C ASP A 266 -8.18 -19.61 24.37
N LYS A 267 -9.39 -19.83 24.91
CA LYS A 267 -10.20 -18.81 25.59
C LYS A 267 -9.44 -18.11 26.73
N ILE A 268 -8.53 -18.82 27.40
CA ILE A 268 -7.71 -18.28 28.50
C ILE A 268 -6.72 -17.19 28.04
N TYR A 269 -6.46 -17.07 26.75
CA TYR A 269 -5.52 -16.11 26.18
C TYR A 269 -6.18 -14.92 25.49
N VAL A 270 -7.50 -14.81 25.56
CA VAL A 270 -8.29 -13.73 24.94
C VAL A 270 -7.79 -12.36 25.42
N ASP A 271 -7.59 -12.13 26.71
CA ASP A 271 -7.09 -10.84 27.22
C ASP A 271 -5.69 -10.49 26.72
N LYS A 272 -4.81 -11.49 26.56
CA LYS A 272 -3.48 -11.28 25.97
C LYS A 272 -3.59 -10.90 24.49
N GLN A 273 -4.50 -11.53 23.74
CA GLN A 273 -4.78 -11.13 22.36
C GLN A 273 -5.31 -9.69 22.29
N LYS A 274 -6.16 -9.24 23.24
CA LYS A 274 -6.61 -7.83 23.33
C LYS A 274 -5.45 -6.86 23.48
N ALA A 275 -4.51 -7.18 24.38
CA ALA A 275 -3.34 -6.35 24.63
C ALA A 275 -2.43 -6.22 23.41
N LEU A 276 -2.31 -7.28 22.60
CA LEU A 276 -1.57 -7.20 21.33
C LEU A 276 -2.26 -6.31 20.30
N CYS A 277 -3.59 -6.35 20.19
CA CYS A 277 -4.32 -5.49 19.26
C CYS A 277 -4.01 -3.99 19.44
N GLN A 278 -3.82 -3.56 20.69
CA GLN A 278 -3.60 -2.15 21.02
C GLN A 278 -2.21 -1.67 20.60
N ASN A 279 -1.21 -2.55 20.65
CA ASN A 279 0.20 -2.18 20.58
C ASN A 279 0.88 -2.48 19.24
N LYS A 280 0.19 -3.14 18.29
CA LYS A 280 0.78 -3.51 16.98
C LYS A 280 0.19 -2.68 15.85
N ASP A 281 0.96 -2.52 14.77
CA ASP A 281 0.61 -1.69 13.62
C ASP A 281 -0.39 -2.39 12.68
N LEU A 282 -0.19 -3.69 12.47
CA LEU A 282 -1.05 -4.55 11.64
C LEU A 282 -1.55 -5.74 12.45
N ILE A 283 -2.86 -5.96 12.40
CA ILE A 283 -3.53 -7.11 13.00
C ILE A 283 -4.02 -8.05 11.91
N LEU A 284 -3.51 -9.28 11.91
CA LEU A 284 -3.98 -10.36 11.04
C LEU A 284 -4.87 -11.31 11.86
N PHE A 285 -6.17 -11.28 11.62
CA PHE A 285 -7.14 -12.06 12.39
C PHE A 285 -7.54 -13.32 11.62
N CYS A 286 -6.97 -14.47 12.00
CA CYS A 286 -7.21 -15.74 11.33
C CYS A 286 -8.41 -16.48 11.94
N PHE A 287 -9.25 -17.08 11.09
CA PHE A 287 -10.31 -17.98 11.51
C PHE A 287 -10.59 -19.06 10.46
N ASN A 288 -11.24 -20.15 10.86
CA ASN A 288 -11.77 -21.17 9.96
C ASN A 288 -13.28 -20.92 9.80
N PRO A 289 -13.73 -20.43 8.64
CA PRO A 289 -15.15 -20.09 8.44
C PRO A 289 -16.09 -21.28 8.65
N LYS A 290 -15.66 -22.49 8.26
CA LYS A 290 -16.47 -23.70 8.43
C LYS A 290 -16.80 -23.94 9.90
N GLU A 291 -15.78 -23.87 10.77
CA GLU A 291 -15.99 -24.01 12.23
C GLU A 291 -16.87 -22.87 12.78
N VAL A 292 -16.62 -21.63 12.36
CA VAL A 292 -17.37 -20.46 12.85
C VAL A 292 -18.84 -20.50 12.46
N LEU A 293 -19.16 -20.97 11.26
CA LEU A 293 -20.52 -20.99 10.73
C LEU A 293 -21.31 -22.22 11.18
N GLU A 294 -20.66 -23.38 11.35
CA GLU A 294 -21.33 -24.65 11.65
C GLU A 294 -21.38 -24.99 13.15
N VAL A 295 -20.47 -24.45 13.97
CA VAL A 295 -20.35 -24.81 15.39
C VAL A 295 -20.67 -23.62 16.29
N ASN A 296 -21.80 -23.68 17.01
CA ASN A 296 -22.29 -22.58 17.87
C ASN A 296 -21.25 -22.08 18.88
N GLU A 297 -20.48 -22.97 19.50
CA GLU A 297 -19.44 -22.55 20.46
C GLU A 297 -18.34 -21.73 19.77
N LYS A 298 -17.92 -22.14 18.57
CA LYS A 298 -16.90 -21.47 17.76
C LYS A 298 -17.41 -20.14 17.20
N LYS A 299 -18.68 -20.11 16.80
CA LYS A 299 -19.40 -18.88 16.45
C LYS A 299 -19.34 -17.87 17.59
N ASN A 300 -19.70 -18.27 18.80
CA ASN A 300 -19.71 -17.39 19.96
C ASN A 300 -18.30 -16.91 20.34
N ASP A 301 -17.29 -17.80 20.27
CA ASP A 301 -15.88 -17.42 20.49
C ASP A 301 -15.40 -16.38 19.46
N PHE A 302 -15.72 -16.60 18.17
CA PHE A 302 -15.41 -15.65 17.10
C PHE A 302 -16.07 -14.29 17.33
N LEU A 303 -17.37 -14.26 17.62
CA LEU A 303 -18.12 -13.03 17.88
C LEU A 303 -17.59 -12.29 19.12
N SER A 304 -17.21 -13.02 20.18
CA SER A 304 -16.59 -12.44 21.38
C SER A 304 -15.26 -11.76 21.04
N ARG A 305 -14.43 -12.38 20.19
CA ARG A 305 -13.15 -11.81 19.75
C ARG A 305 -13.31 -10.59 18.86
N LEU A 306 -14.28 -10.59 17.95
CA LEU A 306 -14.66 -9.38 17.20
C LEU A 306 -15.09 -8.26 18.16
N GLY A 307 -15.79 -8.62 19.23
CA GLY A 307 -16.14 -7.72 20.33
C GLY A 307 -14.96 -7.07 21.05
N MET A 308 -13.75 -7.60 20.94
CA MET A 308 -12.55 -6.96 21.51
C MET A 308 -11.95 -5.91 20.59
N LEU A 309 -12.23 -6.02 19.28
CA LEU A 309 -11.71 -5.10 18.26
C LEU A 309 -12.48 -3.77 18.24
N LYS A 310 -13.65 -3.72 18.88
CA LYS A 310 -14.52 -2.52 18.93
C LYS A 310 -13.84 -1.30 19.54
N ASP A 311 -13.02 -1.55 20.57
CA ASP A 311 -12.35 -0.50 21.34
C ASP A 311 -11.03 -0.04 20.70
N LEU A 312 -10.66 -0.60 19.54
CA LEU A 312 -9.42 -0.24 18.87
C LEU A 312 -9.57 1.11 18.16
N ASN A 313 -8.51 1.90 18.26
CA ASN A 313 -8.40 3.17 17.54
C ASN A 313 -8.61 2.93 16.04
N GLU A 314 -9.40 3.77 15.38
CA GLU A 314 -9.77 3.66 13.95
C GLU A 314 -8.56 3.68 13.01
N ALA A 315 -7.40 4.14 13.50
CA ALA A 315 -6.14 4.11 12.77
C ALA A 315 -5.47 2.71 12.67
N LYS A 316 -5.95 1.69 13.40
CA LYS A 316 -5.35 0.34 13.37
C LYS A 316 -5.77 -0.43 12.13
N LYS A 317 -4.80 -0.99 11.40
CA LYS A 317 -5.05 -1.80 10.21
C LYS A 317 -5.36 -3.23 10.63
N ILE A 318 -6.58 -3.69 10.40
CA ILE A 318 -7.04 -5.05 10.71
C ILE A 318 -7.38 -5.75 9.40
N VAL A 319 -6.90 -6.97 9.22
CA VAL A 319 -7.22 -7.83 8.08
C VAL A 319 -7.79 -9.14 8.59
N PHE A 320 -8.99 -9.50 8.14
CA PHE A 320 -9.63 -10.77 8.47
C PHE A 320 -9.25 -11.83 7.45
N ILE A 321 -8.70 -12.94 7.93
CA ILE A 321 -8.19 -14.02 7.09
C ILE A 321 -9.01 -15.28 7.35
N ALA A 322 -9.91 -15.57 6.42
CA ALA A 322 -10.65 -16.81 6.33
C ALA A 322 -9.71 -17.89 5.76
N THR A 323 -9.15 -18.71 6.64
CA THR A 323 -8.23 -19.79 6.29
C THR A 323 -8.95 -21.08 5.93
N HIS A 324 -8.22 -22.04 5.36
CA HIS A 324 -8.74 -23.35 4.92
C HIS A 324 -9.71 -23.23 3.73
N GLY A 325 -9.37 -22.38 2.76
CA GLY A 325 -10.16 -22.16 1.54
C GLY A 325 -10.48 -23.41 0.71
N ASP A 326 -9.83 -24.54 0.98
CA ASP A 326 -10.14 -25.87 0.43
C ASP A 326 -11.40 -26.51 1.03
N LEU A 327 -11.88 -26.03 2.19
CA LEU A 327 -12.99 -26.64 2.92
C LEU A 327 -14.36 -26.00 2.64
N TYR A 328 -14.41 -24.95 1.82
CA TYR A 328 -15.65 -24.21 1.57
C TYR A 328 -15.65 -23.48 0.22
N VAL A 329 -16.86 -23.06 -0.19
CA VAL A 329 -17.04 -22.20 -1.37
C VAL A 329 -17.02 -20.74 -0.92
N GLU A 330 -16.05 -19.96 -1.40
CA GLU A 330 -15.81 -18.57 -0.97
C GLU A 330 -17.07 -17.69 -1.03
N LYS A 331 -17.79 -17.71 -2.17
CA LYS A 331 -19.01 -16.89 -2.35
C LYS A 331 -20.07 -17.18 -1.28
N GLN A 332 -20.23 -18.44 -0.92
CA GLN A 332 -21.20 -18.86 0.10
C GLN A 332 -20.75 -18.42 1.49
N VAL A 333 -19.49 -18.67 1.84
CA VAL A 333 -18.93 -18.26 3.14
C VAL A 333 -18.99 -16.76 3.34
N ARG A 334 -18.64 -15.97 2.33
CA ARG A 334 -18.78 -14.51 2.36
C ARG A 334 -20.23 -14.14 2.71
N PHE A 335 -21.20 -14.68 1.98
CA PHE A 335 -22.62 -14.41 2.22
C PHE A 335 -23.11 -14.82 3.63
N ASP A 336 -22.66 -15.97 4.14
CA ASP A 336 -23.06 -16.44 5.47
C ASP A 336 -22.39 -15.64 6.59
N LEU A 337 -21.13 -15.24 6.42
CA LEU A 337 -20.44 -14.32 7.33
C LEU A 337 -21.12 -12.95 7.36
N TYR A 338 -21.52 -12.42 6.20
CA TYR A 338 -22.30 -11.18 6.12
C TYR A 338 -23.55 -11.28 6.99
N LYS A 339 -24.37 -12.30 6.76
CA LYS A 339 -25.59 -12.53 7.52
C LYS A 339 -25.29 -12.65 9.00
N MET A 340 -24.29 -13.45 9.38
CA MET A 340 -23.92 -13.66 10.77
C MET A 340 -23.55 -12.34 11.47
N ILE A 341 -22.69 -11.52 10.86
CA ILE A 341 -22.20 -10.27 11.44
C ILE A 341 -23.34 -9.24 11.55
N HIS A 342 -24.24 -9.19 10.57
CA HIS A 342 -25.33 -8.22 10.52
C HIS A 342 -26.57 -8.65 11.33
N THR A 343 -26.73 -9.94 11.63
CA THR A 343 -27.83 -10.46 12.47
C THR A 343 -27.45 -10.60 13.93
N ALA A 344 -26.16 -10.74 14.24
CA ALA A 344 -25.70 -10.63 15.62
C ALA A 344 -25.86 -9.18 16.09
N GLU A 345 -26.37 -8.96 17.31
CA GLU A 345 -26.46 -7.64 17.97
C GLU A 345 -25.04 -7.10 18.29
N MET A 346 -24.22 -6.86 17.25
CA MET A 346 -22.84 -6.45 17.39
C MET A 346 -22.68 -4.94 17.57
N GLY A 347 -23.77 -4.17 17.63
CA GLY A 347 -23.73 -2.70 17.74
C GLY A 347 -22.91 -2.06 16.62
N ASP A 348 -22.12 -1.03 16.92
CA ASP A 348 -21.30 -0.25 15.96
C ASP A 348 -20.18 -1.02 15.23
N VAL A 349 -20.05 -2.33 15.39
CA VAL A 349 -18.97 -3.11 14.75
C VAL A 349 -19.40 -3.84 13.52
N SER A 350 -20.68 -4.16 13.38
CA SER A 350 -21.20 -4.60 12.09
C SER A 350 -21.12 -3.48 11.04
N SER A 351 -21.27 -2.22 11.45
CA SER A 351 -21.12 -1.06 10.54
C SER A 351 -19.66 -0.74 10.18
N LYS A 352 -18.68 -1.26 10.94
CA LYS A 352 -17.24 -1.09 10.70
C LYS A 352 -16.59 -2.23 9.91
N LEU A 353 -17.28 -3.36 9.73
CA LEU A 353 -16.78 -4.53 9.03
C LEU A 353 -17.42 -4.65 7.66
N ASN A 354 -16.67 -4.39 6.59
CA ASN A 354 -17.13 -4.69 5.25
C ASN A 354 -16.85 -6.16 4.93
N ILE A 355 -17.70 -6.78 4.12
CA ILE A 355 -17.47 -8.13 3.62
C ILE A 355 -16.17 -8.26 2.82
N ASP A 356 -15.77 -7.16 2.16
CA ASP A 356 -14.50 -7.09 1.42
C ASP A 356 -13.26 -7.01 2.32
N ASP A 357 -13.46 -6.92 3.65
CA ASP A 357 -12.36 -7.03 4.62
C ASP A 357 -11.97 -8.48 4.93
N PHE A 358 -12.75 -9.46 4.45
CA PHE A 358 -12.48 -10.88 4.63
C PHE A 358 -11.75 -11.47 3.43
N LEU A 359 -10.47 -11.76 3.61
CA LEU A 359 -9.64 -12.45 2.62
C LEU A 359 -9.76 -13.96 2.82
N CYS A 360 -10.28 -14.67 1.83
CA CYS A 360 -10.32 -16.13 1.81
C CYS A 360 -9.01 -16.69 1.25
N VAL A 361 -8.43 -17.69 1.92
CA VAL A 361 -7.15 -18.26 1.51
C VAL A 361 -7.04 -19.74 1.86
N ASN A 362 -6.46 -20.51 0.95
CA ASN A 362 -5.88 -21.82 1.28
C ASN A 362 -4.38 -21.64 1.50
N LEU A 363 -3.92 -21.65 2.75
CA LEU A 363 -2.49 -21.47 3.07
C LEU A 363 -1.59 -22.57 2.47
N LYS A 364 -2.14 -23.72 2.05
CA LYS A 364 -1.36 -24.75 1.35
C LYS A 364 -1.11 -24.42 -0.12
N ASP A 365 -1.92 -23.52 -0.69
CA ASP A 365 -1.76 -23.03 -2.05
C ASP A 365 -0.96 -21.71 -2.03
N GLU A 366 0.28 -21.79 -2.51
CA GLU A 366 1.19 -20.64 -2.52
C GLU A 366 0.69 -19.51 -3.44
N VAL A 367 -0.09 -19.82 -4.48
CA VAL A 367 -0.62 -18.82 -5.41
C VAL A 367 -1.66 -17.96 -4.71
N SER A 368 -2.74 -18.55 -4.18
CA SER A 368 -3.76 -17.80 -3.44
C SER A 368 -3.19 -17.10 -2.20
N THR A 369 -2.19 -17.70 -1.54
CA THR A 369 -1.51 -17.05 -0.41
C THR A 369 -0.76 -15.80 -0.84
N LYS A 370 -0.06 -15.84 -1.98
CA LYS A 370 0.64 -14.67 -2.53
C LYS A 370 -0.33 -13.57 -2.93
N GLU A 371 -1.45 -13.91 -3.57
CA GLU A 371 -2.51 -12.95 -3.93
C GLU A 371 -3.09 -12.26 -2.69
N MET A 372 -3.39 -13.01 -1.63
CA MET A 372 -3.82 -12.46 -0.35
C MET A 372 -2.80 -11.45 0.22
N PHE A 373 -1.50 -11.78 0.18
CA PHE A 373 -0.47 -10.86 0.69
C PHE A 373 -0.24 -9.64 -0.22
N ASP A 374 -0.48 -9.73 -1.52
CA ASP A 374 -0.50 -8.59 -2.43
C ASP A 374 -1.64 -7.61 -2.03
N ILE A 375 -2.84 -8.12 -1.72
CA ILE A 375 -3.95 -7.30 -1.19
C ILE A 375 -3.61 -6.68 0.18
N ILE A 376 -2.96 -7.45 1.08
CA ILE A 376 -2.51 -6.92 2.38
C ILE A 376 -1.51 -5.78 2.18
N LYS A 377 -0.57 -5.92 1.24
CA LYS A 377 0.38 -4.85 0.89
C LYS A 377 -0.34 -3.59 0.43
N GLU A 378 -1.36 -3.70 -0.42
CA GLU A 378 -2.15 -2.56 -0.87
C GLU A 378 -2.86 -1.83 0.28
N LYS A 379 -3.37 -2.57 1.28
CA LYS A 379 -3.95 -2.00 2.50
C LYS A 379 -2.90 -1.34 3.43
N LEU A 380 -1.62 -1.70 3.31
CA LEU A 380 -0.53 -1.10 4.08
C LEU A 380 -0.05 0.25 3.52
N LEU A 381 -0.27 0.50 2.23
CA LEU A 381 -0.12 1.80 1.57
C LEU A 381 -1.32 2.71 1.88
#